data_AF-A0A2I0XE12-F1
#
_entry.id   AF-A0A2I0XE12-F1
#
_cell.length_a   1.000
_cell.length_b   1.000
_cell.length_c   1.000
_cell.angle_alpha   90.00
_cell.angle_beta   90.00
_cell.angle_gamma   90.00
#
_symmetry.space_group_name_H-M   'P 1'
#
loop_
_entity.id
_entity.type
_entity.pdbx_description
1 polymer ?
#
loop_
_entity_poly.entity_id
_entity_poly.type
_entity_poly.pdbx_seq_one_letter_code
_entity_poly.pdbx_strand_id
1 'polypeptide(L)'
;MVLEMESMATAIGVSVPVLRFLLCFVATIPVSFAWRFMPGPAAKHLYAAASGAFLSYLSFGATSNLLFIFPMTFGYTSMLLLRRYAGIFTFFAGFAYLVSCHVYYMSGDAWKDGGIDATGALMVLILKVISCAINYSDGLLNDESLTESQKKNRLVHRPTAIEYIGYCLCCGSHFAGPVYEMKEYLEWTEGEGIWSSPKGKSSPSPYRAMFRAIVQAAICMGIYLYLVPHFPLTRFNEPAYNQWGFWKRLFYQYMSGFTARWKYYFIWSISEASIIISGLGFSGWSDSFPPISLWHRAKNVDIFGVELATSAVQLPLVWNIQVSTWLRHYVV
;
A
#
# COMPACT_ATOMS: atom_id res chain seq x y z
N MET A 1 17.74 0.36 24.46
CA MET A 1 16.65 0.38 23.47
C MET A 1 15.73 1.60 23.55
N VAL A 2 14.94 1.84 24.62
CA VAL A 2 14.01 3.01 24.67
C VAL A 2 14.76 4.36 24.61
N LEU A 3 15.79 4.54 25.44
CA LEU A 3 16.65 5.74 25.46
C LEU A 3 17.42 5.97 24.15
N GLU A 4 17.78 4.90 23.44
CA GLU A 4 18.45 4.98 22.13
C GLU A 4 17.46 5.41 21.03
N MET A 5 16.22 4.90 21.07
CA MET A 5 15.17 5.31 20.14
C MET A 5 14.80 6.79 20.31
N GLU A 6 14.72 7.28 21.55
CA GLU A 6 14.47 8.70 21.83
C GLU A 6 15.60 9.58 21.28
N SER A 7 16.85 9.16 21.48
CA SER A 7 18.03 9.87 20.95
C SER A 7 18.02 9.91 19.41
N MET A 8 17.73 8.78 18.75
CA MET A 8 17.62 8.72 17.28
C MET A 8 16.45 9.54 16.73
N ALA A 9 15.29 9.47 17.39
CA ALA A 9 14.10 10.20 16.99
C ALA A 9 14.33 11.72 17.09
N THR A 10 14.99 12.17 18.16
CA THR A 10 15.40 13.56 18.35
C THR A 10 16.40 14.02 17.28
N ALA A 11 17.38 13.18 16.93
CA ALA A 11 18.38 13.51 15.91
C ALA A 11 17.78 13.70 14.51
N ILE A 12 16.70 12.97 14.19
CA ILE A 12 16.02 13.02 12.88
C ILE A 12 14.82 13.99 12.89
N GLY A 13 14.45 14.52 14.06
CA GLY A 13 13.33 15.45 14.20
C GLY A 13 11.95 14.81 14.04
N VAL A 14 11.82 13.53 14.40
CA VAL A 14 10.54 12.78 14.33
C VAL A 14 10.13 12.27 15.71
N SER A 15 8.86 11.94 15.90
CA SER A 15 8.41 11.29 17.13
C SER A 15 8.86 9.82 17.16
N VAL A 16 9.02 9.26 18.37
CA VAL A 16 9.39 7.84 18.55
C VAL A 16 8.43 6.87 17.82
N PRO A 17 7.09 7.06 17.87
CA PRO A 17 6.16 6.22 17.10
C PRO A 17 6.39 6.28 15.58
N VAL A 18 6.68 7.47 15.04
CA VAL A 18 6.99 7.64 13.61
C VAL A 18 8.28 6.92 13.26
N LEU A 19 9.33 7.04 14.08
CA LEU A 19 10.59 6.32 13.86
C LEU A 19 10.37 4.80 13.89
N ARG A 20 9.59 4.27 14.85
CA ARG A 20 9.24 2.84 14.92
C ARG A 20 8.56 2.36 13.65
N PHE A 21 7.54 3.10 13.20
CA PHE A 21 6.83 2.81 11.95
C PHE A 21 7.80 2.81 10.77
N LEU A 22 8.65 3.84 10.63
CA LEU A 22 9.61 3.95 9.53
C LEU A 22 10.62 2.78 9.51
N LEU A 23 11.13 2.37 10.67
CA LEU A 23 12.04 1.23 10.76
C LEU A 23 11.35 -0.08 10.34
N CYS A 24 10.13 -0.32 10.83
CA CYS A 24 9.34 -1.50 10.44
C CYS A 24 8.96 -1.46 8.95
N PHE A 25 8.70 -0.27 8.42
CA PHE A 25 8.36 -0.07 7.03
C PHE A 25 9.56 -0.26 6.11
N VAL A 26 10.76 0.19 6.48
CA VAL A 26 11.99 -0.17 5.74
C VAL A 26 12.29 -1.66 5.85
N ALA A 27 11.98 -2.29 7.00
CA ALA A 27 12.13 -3.73 7.18
C ALA A 27 11.22 -4.57 6.27
N THR A 28 10.20 -4.00 5.63
CA THR A 28 9.42 -4.74 4.63
C THR A 28 10.26 -5.14 3.42
N ILE A 29 11.35 -4.43 3.10
CA ILE A 29 12.26 -4.77 1.99
C ILE A 29 12.96 -6.11 2.24
N PRO A 30 13.76 -6.30 3.31
CA PRO A 30 14.42 -7.58 3.56
C PRO A 30 13.41 -8.71 3.85
N VAL A 31 12.28 -8.42 4.50
CA VAL A 31 11.20 -9.41 4.71
C VAL A 31 10.59 -9.87 3.38
N SER A 32 10.34 -8.93 2.46
CA SER A 32 9.87 -9.24 1.11
C SER A 32 10.89 -10.03 0.29
N PHE A 33 12.19 -9.77 0.48
CA PHE A 33 13.25 -10.58 -0.11
C PHE A 33 13.26 -12.00 0.44
N ALA A 34 13.17 -12.15 1.77
CA ALA A 34 13.17 -13.43 2.46
C ALA A 34 11.98 -14.33 2.06
N TRP A 35 10.82 -13.73 1.74
CA TRP A 35 9.64 -14.44 1.22
C TRP A 35 9.97 -15.35 0.02
N ARG A 36 10.93 -14.94 -0.84
CA ARG A 36 11.31 -15.69 -2.05
C ARG A 36 11.93 -17.05 -1.76
N PHE A 37 12.48 -17.23 -0.58
CA PHE A 37 13.14 -18.47 -0.16
C PHE A 37 12.21 -19.41 0.60
N MET A 38 10.94 -19.04 0.80
CA MET A 38 9.98 -19.88 1.50
C MET A 38 9.62 -21.12 0.66
N PRO A 39 9.65 -22.32 1.25
CA PRO A 39 9.45 -23.57 0.52
C PRO A 39 7.97 -23.79 0.18
N GLY A 40 7.63 -23.60 -1.09
CA GLY A 40 6.29 -23.87 -1.62
C GLY A 40 5.21 -22.84 -1.22
N PRO A 41 3.99 -22.96 -1.77
CA PRO A 41 2.93 -21.98 -1.59
C PRO A 41 2.47 -21.81 -0.14
N ALA A 42 2.24 -22.90 0.59
CA ALA A 42 1.75 -22.84 1.97
C ALA A 42 2.71 -22.07 2.91
N ALA A 43 4.02 -22.31 2.80
CA ALA A 43 5.01 -21.60 3.61
C ALA A 43 5.08 -20.11 3.25
N LYS A 44 4.91 -19.76 1.98
CA LYS A 44 4.84 -18.36 1.52
C LYS A 44 3.62 -17.62 2.09
N HIS A 45 2.44 -18.25 2.12
CA HIS A 45 1.25 -17.66 2.74
C HIS A 45 1.42 -17.47 4.24
N LEU A 46 1.93 -18.50 4.94
CA LEU A 46 2.19 -18.44 6.38
C LEU A 46 3.24 -17.38 6.72
N TYR A 47 4.32 -17.30 5.95
CA TYR A 47 5.34 -16.28 6.13
C TYR A 47 4.78 -14.88 5.92
N ALA A 48 3.98 -14.66 4.88
CA ALA A 48 3.34 -13.37 4.63
C ALA A 48 2.43 -12.97 5.80
N ALA A 49 1.60 -13.89 6.30
CA ALA A 49 0.73 -13.68 7.44
C ALA A 49 1.52 -13.35 8.72
N ALA A 50 2.50 -14.18 9.07
CA ALA A 50 3.27 -14.04 10.30
C ALA A 50 4.13 -12.77 10.31
N SER A 51 4.85 -12.52 9.21
CA SER A 51 5.71 -11.34 9.10
C SER A 51 4.89 -10.04 9.08
N GLY A 52 3.76 -10.02 8.37
CA GLY A 52 2.85 -8.86 8.37
C GLY A 52 2.27 -8.56 9.74
N ALA A 53 1.75 -9.58 10.44
CA ALA A 53 1.24 -9.44 11.79
C ALA A 53 2.33 -8.97 12.78
N PHE A 54 3.55 -9.52 12.66
CA PHE A 54 4.68 -9.18 13.51
C PHE A 54 5.15 -7.73 13.29
N LEU A 55 5.37 -7.32 12.03
CA LEU A 55 5.75 -5.95 11.73
C LEU A 55 4.66 -4.97 12.19
N SER A 56 3.38 -5.31 12.02
CA SER A 56 2.26 -4.46 12.45
C SER A 56 2.22 -4.29 13.96
N TYR A 57 2.50 -5.37 14.70
CA TYR A 57 2.66 -5.33 16.14
C TYR A 57 3.80 -4.41 16.56
N LEU A 58 4.95 -4.49 15.89
CA LEU A 58 6.10 -3.62 16.19
C LEU A 58 5.83 -2.15 15.84
N SER A 59 5.13 -1.88 14.74
CA SER A 59 4.79 -0.53 14.29
C SER A 59 3.76 0.15 15.19
N PHE A 60 2.71 -0.57 15.57
CA PHE A 60 1.48 0.02 16.12
C PHE A 60 1.01 -0.57 17.45
N GLY A 61 1.66 -1.62 17.97
CA GLY A 61 1.31 -2.30 19.22
C GLY A 61 0.34 -3.47 19.06
N ALA A 62 -0.16 -4.04 20.18
CA ALA A 62 -1.07 -5.19 20.15
C ALA A 62 -2.48 -4.82 19.67
N THR A 63 -2.98 -3.66 20.11
CA THR A 63 -4.35 -3.21 19.85
C THR A 63 -4.62 -2.96 18.36
N SER A 64 -3.60 -2.59 17.60
CA SER A 64 -3.72 -2.39 16.15
C SER A 64 -4.04 -3.68 15.40
N ASN A 65 -3.41 -4.80 15.77
CA ASN A 65 -3.67 -6.08 15.13
C ASN A 65 -5.11 -6.55 15.37
N LEU A 66 -5.70 -6.23 16.52
CA LEU A 66 -7.12 -6.49 16.79
C LEU A 66 -8.03 -5.75 15.80
N LEU A 67 -7.66 -4.53 15.39
CA LEU A 67 -8.41 -3.76 14.40
C LEU A 67 -8.43 -4.45 13.03
N PHE A 68 -7.39 -5.22 12.71
CA PHE A 68 -7.31 -5.94 11.44
C PHE A 68 -8.09 -7.26 11.46
N ILE A 69 -8.17 -7.93 12.61
CA ILE A 69 -8.86 -9.22 12.75
C ILE A 69 -10.35 -9.09 12.42
N PHE A 70 -11.02 -8.04 12.90
CA PHE A 70 -12.45 -7.86 12.67
C PHE A 70 -12.85 -7.82 11.18
N PRO A 71 -12.32 -6.91 10.33
CA PRO A 71 -12.69 -6.86 8.93
C PRO A 71 -12.26 -8.14 8.16
N MET A 72 -11.09 -8.72 8.49
CA MET A 72 -10.66 -9.98 7.86
C MET A 72 -11.62 -11.14 8.16
N THR A 73 -11.96 -11.33 9.43
CA THR A 73 -12.86 -12.42 9.85
C THR A 73 -14.27 -12.21 9.32
N PHE A 74 -14.79 -10.98 9.34
CA PHE A 74 -16.08 -10.64 8.77
C PHE A 74 -16.13 -10.90 7.26
N GLY A 75 -15.13 -10.41 6.52
CA GLY A 75 -15.03 -10.63 5.07
C GLY A 75 -14.94 -12.12 4.70
N TYR A 76 -14.11 -12.89 5.41
CA TYR A 76 -14.00 -14.33 5.17
C TYR A 76 -15.29 -15.09 5.49
N THR A 77 -15.94 -14.75 6.61
CA THR A 77 -17.22 -15.37 7.02
C THR A 77 -18.35 -15.03 6.03
N SER A 78 -18.37 -13.81 5.52
CA SER A 78 -19.30 -13.38 4.48
C SER A 78 -19.15 -14.22 3.20
N MET A 79 -17.91 -14.49 2.77
CA MET A 79 -17.62 -15.40 1.65
C MET A 79 -18.01 -16.86 1.95
N LEU A 80 -17.90 -17.31 3.21
CA LEU A 80 -18.28 -18.67 3.61
C LEU A 80 -19.79 -18.89 3.59
N LEU A 81 -20.56 -17.94 4.14
CA LEU A 81 -21.98 -18.13 4.42
C LEU A 81 -22.89 -17.53 3.34
N LEU A 82 -22.46 -16.44 2.69
CA LEU A 82 -23.32 -15.58 1.88
C LEU A 82 -22.65 -15.20 0.55
N ARG A 83 -22.01 -16.16 -0.15
CA ARG A 83 -21.22 -15.90 -1.37
C ARG A 83 -21.82 -14.88 -2.33
N ARG A 84 -23.13 -14.99 -2.65
CA ARG A 84 -23.81 -14.08 -3.58
C ARG A 84 -23.84 -12.62 -3.11
N TYR A 85 -23.91 -12.38 -1.82
CA TYR A 85 -24.00 -11.06 -1.20
C TYR A 85 -22.71 -10.66 -0.48
N ALA A 86 -21.66 -11.49 -0.58
CA ALA A 86 -20.47 -11.35 0.22
C ALA A 86 -19.77 -10.00 -0.02
N GLY A 87 -19.67 -9.60 -1.29
CA GLY A 87 -19.13 -8.30 -1.69
C GLY A 87 -19.87 -7.13 -1.05
N ILE A 88 -21.20 -7.08 -1.17
CA ILE A 88 -22.03 -5.98 -0.65
C ILE A 88 -21.91 -5.87 0.88
N PHE A 89 -22.05 -6.98 1.61
CA PHE A 89 -21.94 -6.95 3.07
C PHE A 89 -20.55 -6.51 3.52
N THR A 90 -19.52 -7.05 2.89
CA THR A 90 -18.13 -6.71 3.22
C THR A 90 -17.82 -5.25 2.90
N PHE A 91 -18.36 -4.70 1.82
CA PHE A 91 -18.21 -3.31 1.43
C PHE A 91 -18.77 -2.36 2.51
N PHE A 92 -20.06 -2.49 2.81
CA PHE A 92 -20.72 -1.58 3.76
C PHE A 92 -20.20 -1.75 5.19
N ALA A 93 -20.04 -2.99 5.66
CA ALA A 93 -19.52 -3.24 7.01
C ALA A 93 -18.05 -2.78 7.14
N GLY A 94 -17.23 -3.01 6.11
CA GLY A 94 -15.84 -2.58 6.07
C GLY A 94 -15.73 -1.06 6.16
N PHE A 95 -16.39 -0.31 5.28
CA PHE A 95 -16.35 1.15 5.34
C PHE A 95 -16.96 1.72 6.62
N ALA A 96 -18.07 1.17 7.12
CA ALA A 96 -18.64 1.59 8.41
C ALA A 96 -17.64 1.40 9.56
N TYR A 97 -16.93 0.27 9.57
CA TYR A 97 -15.89 0.01 10.56
C TYR A 97 -14.70 0.97 10.44
N LEU A 98 -14.20 1.22 9.23
CA LEU A 98 -13.10 2.15 8.97
C LEU A 98 -13.45 3.58 9.40
N VAL A 99 -14.64 4.06 9.03
CA VAL A 99 -15.14 5.38 9.45
C VAL A 99 -15.23 5.46 10.97
N SER A 100 -15.78 4.44 11.62
CA SER A 100 -15.88 4.38 13.08
C SER A 100 -14.50 4.45 13.76
N CYS A 101 -13.50 3.75 13.21
CA CYS A 101 -12.13 3.80 13.72
C CYS A 101 -11.51 5.19 13.54
N HIS A 102 -11.65 5.81 12.37
CA HIS A 102 -11.14 7.16 12.13
C HIS A 102 -11.75 8.21 13.07
N VAL A 103 -13.06 8.08 13.36
CA VAL A 103 -13.76 8.95 14.33
C VAL A 103 -13.27 8.68 15.76
N TYR A 104 -13.25 7.41 16.18
CA TYR A 104 -12.89 7.03 17.55
C TYR A 104 -11.43 7.40 17.90
N TYR A 105 -10.49 7.16 16.99
CA TYR A 105 -9.07 7.45 17.21
C TYR A 105 -8.67 8.89 16.88
N MET A 106 -9.60 9.73 16.41
CA MET A 106 -9.31 11.08 15.93
C MET A 106 -8.11 11.10 14.97
N SER A 107 -8.01 10.09 14.10
CA SER A 107 -6.80 9.83 13.30
C SER A 107 -6.39 11.04 12.47
N GLY A 108 -7.37 11.82 12.01
CA GLY A 108 -7.15 13.03 11.23
C GLY A 108 -6.35 14.08 12.00
N ASP A 109 -6.57 14.21 13.31
CA ASP A 109 -5.82 15.13 14.15
C ASP A 109 -4.43 14.57 14.47
N ALA A 110 -4.33 13.27 14.78
CA ALA A 110 -3.05 12.61 14.95
C ALA A 110 -2.15 12.77 13.71
N TRP A 111 -2.69 12.61 12.50
CA TRP A 111 -1.93 12.75 11.25
C TRP A 111 -1.56 14.20 10.91
N LYS A 112 -2.41 15.18 11.28
CA LYS A 112 -2.08 16.61 11.16
C LYS A 112 -0.88 16.97 12.04
N ASP A 113 -0.82 16.42 13.24
CA ASP A 113 0.27 16.62 14.19
C ASP A 113 1.52 15.77 13.87
N GLY A 114 1.53 15.08 12.73
CA GLY A 114 2.66 14.28 12.26
C GLY A 114 2.75 12.89 12.89
N GLY A 115 1.74 12.48 13.65
CA GLY A 115 1.57 11.11 14.13
C GLY A 115 1.17 10.15 13.02
N ILE A 116 1.37 8.85 13.27
CA ILE A 116 0.93 7.76 12.40
C ILE A 116 0.24 6.73 13.29
N ASP A 117 -0.89 6.22 12.85
CA ASP A 117 -1.65 5.18 13.53
C ASP A 117 -1.95 4.00 12.60
N ALA A 118 -2.53 2.95 13.17
CA ALA A 118 -2.89 1.74 12.43
C ALA A 118 -4.01 1.96 11.41
N THR A 119 -4.71 3.11 11.44
CA THR A 119 -5.84 3.34 10.54
C THR A 119 -5.39 3.48 9.08
N GLY A 120 -4.16 3.93 8.82
CA GLY A 120 -3.61 3.97 7.46
C GLY A 120 -3.41 2.58 6.84
N ALA A 121 -2.89 1.64 7.63
CA ALA A 121 -2.80 0.24 7.20
C ALA A 121 -4.19 -0.42 7.12
N LEU A 122 -5.11 -0.05 8.01
CA LEU A 122 -6.50 -0.50 7.98
C LEU A 122 -7.19 -0.11 6.66
N MET A 123 -6.94 1.10 6.13
CA MET A 123 -7.49 1.52 4.82
C MET A 123 -7.12 0.51 3.74
N VAL A 124 -5.83 0.18 3.61
CA VAL A 124 -5.33 -0.77 2.60
C VAL A 124 -5.92 -2.16 2.81
N LEU A 125 -5.99 -2.61 4.06
CA LEU A 125 -6.59 -3.89 4.43
C LEU A 125 -8.05 -3.99 3.99
N ILE A 126 -8.85 -2.95 4.27
CA ILE A 126 -10.28 -2.95 3.92
C ILE A 126 -10.47 -3.05 2.40
N LEU A 127 -9.69 -2.31 1.62
CA LEU A 127 -9.76 -2.40 0.15
C LEU A 127 -9.50 -3.84 -0.33
N LYS A 128 -8.49 -4.50 0.23
CA LYS A 128 -8.14 -5.91 -0.09
C LYS A 128 -9.24 -6.89 0.31
N VAL A 129 -9.79 -6.73 1.51
CA VAL A 129 -10.87 -7.57 2.04
C VAL A 129 -12.13 -7.44 1.17
N ILE A 130 -12.49 -6.22 0.79
CA ILE A 130 -13.62 -5.93 -0.11
C ILE A 130 -13.38 -6.52 -1.49
N SER A 131 -12.22 -6.26 -2.11
CA SER A 131 -11.87 -6.79 -3.43
C SER A 131 -11.99 -8.30 -3.46
N CYS A 132 -11.45 -9.01 -2.46
CA CYS A 132 -11.54 -10.47 -2.40
C CYS A 132 -13.00 -10.95 -2.34
N ALA A 133 -13.84 -10.32 -1.52
CA ALA A 133 -15.24 -10.70 -1.36
C ALA A 133 -16.07 -10.42 -2.64
N ILE A 134 -15.85 -9.27 -3.28
CA ILE A 134 -16.49 -8.94 -4.57
C ILE A 134 -16.03 -9.90 -5.65
N ASN A 135 -14.72 -10.10 -5.83
CA ASN A 135 -14.17 -10.99 -6.85
C ASN A 135 -14.67 -12.44 -6.70
N TYR A 136 -14.89 -12.91 -5.47
CA TYR A 136 -15.47 -14.24 -5.22
C TYR A 136 -16.99 -14.32 -5.49
N SER A 137 -17.70 -13.20 -5.27
CA SER A 137 -19.12 -13.05 -5.63
C SER A 137 -19.28 -13.06 -7.16
N ASP A 138 -18.43 -12.32 -7.87
CA ASP A 138 -18.40 -12.22 -9.33
C ASP A 138 -18.10 -13.56 -10.01
N GLY A 139 -17.43 -14.49 -9.32
CA GLY A 139 -17.22 -15.86 -9.80
C GLY A 139 -18.50 -16.69 -9.97
N LEU A 140 -19.67 -16.17 -9.57
CA LEU A 140 -20.99 -16.77 -9.86
C LEU A 140 -21.60 -16.27 -11.18
N LEU A 141 -21.09 -15.18 -11.74
CA LEU A 141 -21.64 -14.53 -12.92
C LEU A 141 -21.07 -15.14 -14.21
N ASN A 142 -21.88 -15.10 -15.27
CA ASN A 142 -21.46 -15.56 -16.59
C ASN A 142 -20.49 -14.57 -17.23
N ASP A 143 -19.55 -15.07 -18.04
CA ASP A 143 -18.50 -14.26 -18.69
C ASP A 143 -19.06 -13.06 -19.47
N GLU A 144 -20.19 -13.23 -20.15
CA GLU A 144 -20.84 -12.17 -20.95
C GLU A 144 -21.31 -10.98 -20.10
N SER A 145 -21.60 -11.20 -18.83
CA SER A 145 -22.10 -10.17 -17.90
C SER A 145 -21.00 -9.42 -17.14
N LEU A 146 -19.73 -9.82 -17.34
CA LEU A 146 -18.59 -9.28 -16.61
C LEU A 146 -17.82 -8.28 -17.48
N THR A 147 -17.38 -7.19 -16.84
CA THR A 147 -16.39 -6.28 -17.44
C THR A 147 -15.02 -6.97 -17.54
N GLU A 148 -14.10 -6.42 -18.34
CA GLU A 148 -12.76 -7.01 -18.52
C GLU A 148 -11.96 -7.06 -17.21
N SER A 149 -12.08 -6.05 -16.34
CA SER A 149 -11.45 -6.06 -15.01
C SER A 149 -12.02 -7.15 -14.11
N GLN A 150 -13.34 -7.36 -14.13
CA GLN A 150 -13.99 -8.42 -13.37
C GLN A 150 -13.60 -9.80 -13.89
N LYS A 151 -13.59 -10.02 -15.21
CA LYS A 151 -13.10 -11.28 -15.81
C LYS A 151 -11.66 -11.57 -15.41
N LYS A 152 -10.80 -10.55 -15.40
CA LYS A 152 -9.41 -10.67 -14.99
C LYS A 152 -9.32 -11.12 -13.54
N ASN A 153 -10.08 -10.49 -12.63
CA ASN A 153 -9.87 -10.62 -11.18
C ASN A 153 -10.80 -11.63 -10.47
N ARG A 154 -11.86 -12.11 -11.12
CA ARG A 154 -12.85 -13.03 -10.52
C ARG A 154 -12.20 -14.27 -9.93
N LEU A 155 -12.77 -14.72 -8.82
CA LEU A 155 -12.37 -15.94 -8.12
C LEU A 155 -13.48 -16.99 -8.25
N VAL A 156 -13.21 -18.05 -9.02
CA VAL A 156 -14.14 -19.18 -9.17
C VAL A 156 -14.22 -19.99 -7.88
N HIS A 157 -13.07 -20.20 -7.25
CA HIS A 157 -12.93 -20.91 -5.98
C HIS A 157 -12.60 -19.94 -4.85
N ARG A 158 -13.04 -20.31 -3.64
CA ARG A 158 -12.76 -19.52 -2.44
C ARG A 158 -11.29 -19.73 -2.04
N PRO A 159 -10.55 -18.68 -1.70
CA PRO A 159 -9.25 -18.83 -1.07
C PRO A 159 -9.34 -19.58 0.26
N THR A 160 -8.33 -20.38 0.57
CA THR A 160 -8.19 -20.96 1.90
C THR A 160 -7.95 -19.86 2.95
N ALA A 161 -8.18 -20.16 4.23
CA ALA A 161 -7.99 -19.16 5.28
C ALA A 161 -6.55 -18.64 5.33
N ILE A 162 -5.57 -19.50 5.08
CA ILE A 162 -4.14 -19.12 5.10
C ILE A 162 -3.77 -18.25 3.89
N GLU A 163 -4.27 -18.58 2.70
CA GLU A 163 -4.13 -17.73 1.50
C GLU A 163 -4.72 -16.34 1.75
N TYR A 164 -5.92 -16.30 2.32
CA TYR A 164 -6.64 -15.06 2.59
C TYR A 164 -5.92 -14.17 3.60
N ILE A 165 -5.46 -14.73 4.72
CA ILE A 165 -4.73 -13.98 5.75
C ILE A 165 -3.35 -13.56 5.21
N GLY A 166 -2.65 -14.45 4.50
CA GLY A 166 -1.36 -14.16 3.88
C GLY A 166 -1.47 -13.02 2.85
N TYR A 167 -2.54 -13.02 2.05
CA TYR A 167 -2.87 -11.93 1.15
C TYR A 167 -3.07 -10.64 1.93
N CYS A 168 -3.98 -10.61 2.90
CA CYS A 168 -4.33 -9.42 3.68
C CYS A 168 -3.12 -8.76 4.33
N LEU A 169 -2.25 -9.57 4.95
CA LEU A 169 -1.09 -9.13 5.72
C LEU A 169 0.23 -9.14 4.93
N CYS A 170 0.19 -9.34 3.61
CA CYS A 170 1.40 -9.42 2.78
C CYS A 170 2.32 -8.19 3.00
N CYS A 171 3.51 -8.45 3.56
CA CYS A 171 4.43 -7.47 4.15
C CYS A 171 4.74 -6.27 3.24
N GLY A 172 4.97 -6.49 1.94
CA GLY A 172 5.27 -5.40 1.01
C GLY A 172 4.09 -4.47 0.69
N SER A 173 2.86 -4.83 1.05
CA SER A 173 1.64 -4.05 0.73
C SER A 173 0.86 -3.60 1.96
N HIS A 174 0.96 -4.29 3.09
CA HIS A 174 0.03 -4.15 4.21
C HIS A 174 -0.01 -2.73 4.81
N PHE A 175 1.13 -2.05 4.93
CA PHE A 175 1.20 -0.77 5.64
C PHE A 175 0.69 0.43 4.85
N ALA A 176 0.99 0.52 3.55
CA ALA A 176 0.74 1.72 2.75
C ALA A 176 0.29 1.41 1.30
N GLY A 177 -0.11 0.17 1.05
CA GLY A 177 -0.30 -0.35 -0.30
C GLY A 177 1.06 -0.59 -0.95
N PRO A 178 1.10 -0.77 -2.28
CA PRO A 178 -0.04 -0.80 -3.20
C PRO A 178 -1.07 -1.90 -2.91
N VAL A 179 -2.34 -1.67 -3.28
CA VAL A 179 -3.41 -2.67 -3.24
C VAL A 179 -3.28 -3.59 -4.44
N TYR A 180 -3.42 -4.90 -4.21
CA TYR A 180 -3.35 -5.93 -5.24
C TYR A 180 -4.58 -6.81 -5.22
N GLU A 181 -4.83 -7.48 -6.32
CA GLU A 181 -5.94 -8.42 -6.43
C GLU A 181 -5.58 -9.79 -5.86
N MET A 182 -6.54 -10.46 -5.22
CA MET A 182 -6.32 -11.78 -4.61
C MET A 182 -5.80 -12.80 -5.64
N LYS A 183 -6.37 -12.79 -6.86
CA LYS A 183 -5.95 -13.70 -7.92
C LYS A 183 -4.47 -13.50 -8.30
N GLU A 184 -4.03 -12.25 -8.41
CA GLU A 184 -2.63 -11.93 -8.69
C GLU A 184 -1.70 -12.40 -7.56
N TYR A 185 -2.15 -12.28 -6.31
CA TYR A 185 -1.41 -12.79 -5.15
C TYR A 185 -1.27 -14.32 -5.16
N LEU A 186 -2.34 -15.05 -5.52
CA LEU A 186 -2.32 -16.51 -5.64
C LEU A 186 -1.39 -16.96 -6.77
N GLU A 187 -1.58 -16.41 -7.98
CA GLU A 187 -0.74 -16.71 -9.15
C GLU A 187 0.74 -16.43 -8.88
N TRP A 188 1.07 -15.33 -8.19
CA TRP A 188 2.45 -15.04 -7.78
C TRP A 188 3.01 -16.05 -6.77
N THR A 189 2.18 -16.49 -5.82
CA THR A 189 2.60 -17.42 -4.77
C THR A 189 2.86 -18.82 -5.34
N GLU A 190 2.00 -19.26 -6.25
CA GLU A 190 2.03 -20.55 -6.95
C GLU A 190 3.02 -20.56 -8.13
N GLY A 191 3.40 -19.38 -8.65
CA GLY A 191 4.30 -19.26 -9.80
C GLY A 191 3.59 -19.50 -11.13
N GLU A 192 2.32 -19.12 -11.22
CA GLU A 192 1.47 -19.27 -12.39
C GLU A 192 1.35 -17.97 -13.20
N GLY A 193 0.62 -18.03 -14.32
CA GLY A 193 0.36 -16.87 -15.18
C GLY A 193 1.66 -16.23 -15.68
N ILE A 194 1.82 -14.93 -15.47
CA ILE A 194 3.03 -14.21 -15.89
C ILE A 194 4.27 -14.54 -15.05
N TRP A 195 4.09 -15.17 -13.88
CA TRP A 195 5.19 -15.62 -13.01
C TRP A 195 5.64 -17.04 -13.34
N SER A 196 4.94 -17.72 -14.26
CA SER A 196 5.40 -18.99 -14.80
C SER A 196 6.74 -18.81 -15.48
N SER A 197 7.76 -19.53 -14.99
CA SER A 197 9.10 -19.49 -15.59
C SER A 197 9.03 -20.23 -16.93
N PRO A 198 9.25 -19.56 -18.08
CA PRO A 198 9.31 -20.26 -19.36
C PRO A 198 10.47 -21.25 -19.30
N LYS A 199 10.29 -22.48 -19.80
CA LYS A 199 11.35 -23.48 -19.89
C LYS A 199 12.58 -22.83 -20.56
N GLY A 200 13.66 -22.63 -19.79
CA GLY A 200 14.93 -22.06 -20.28
C GLY A 200 15.12 -20.55 -20.15
N LYS A 201 14.18 -19.77 -19.58
CA LYS A 201 14.40 -18.34 -19.26
C LYS A 201 14.62 -18.14 -17.76
N SER A 202 15.60 -17.31 -17.39
CA SER A 202 15.89 -16.94 -16.01
C SER A 202 14.77 -16.07 -15.43
N SER A 203 14.52 -16.23 -14.12
CA SER A 203 13.57 -15.39 -13.38
C SER A 203 13.91 -13.89 -13.55
N PRO A 204 12.91 -13.01 -13.64
CA PRO A 204 13.16 -11.58 -13.84
C PRO A 204 13.99 -11.03 -12.69
N SER A 205 15.12 -10.38 -13.01
CA SER A 205 16.00 -9.80 -12.00
C SER A 205 15.34 -8.54 -11.40
N PRO A 206 15.06 -8.51 -10.08
CA PRO A 206 14.41 -7.36 -9.43
C PRO A 206 15.41 -6.28 -9.00
N TYR A 207 16.69 -6.59 -8.92
CA TYR A 207 17.67 -5.77 -8.18
C TYR A 207 17.83 -4.36 -8.76
N ARG A 208 17.88 -4.22 -10.09
CA ARG A 208 18.01 -2.90 -10.73
C ARG A 208 16.80 -2.01 -10.46
N ALA A 209 15.60 -2.57 -10.55
CA ALA A 209 14.36 -1.84 -10.34
C ALA A 209 14.18 -1.49 -8.85
N MET A 210 14.49 -2.44 -7.95
CA MET A 210 14.49 -2.20 -6.51
C MET A 210 15.49 -1.10 -6.12
N PHE A 211 16.71 -1.14 -6.65
CA PHE A 211 17.73 -0.13 -6.35
C PHE A 211 17.28 1.27 -6.81
N ARG A 212 16.63 1.37 -7.98
CA ARG A 212 16.03 2.63 -8.44
C ARG A 212 14.96 3.15 -7.48
N ALA A 213 14.07 2.29 -6.99
CA ALA A 213 13.04 2.66 -6.03
C ALA A 213 13.63 3.10 -4.68
N ILE A 214 14.71 2.46 -4.21
CA ILE A 214 15.44 2.90 -3.00
C ILE A 214 16.09 4.28 -3.21
N VAL A 215 16.74 4.51 -4.34
CA VAL A 215 17.33 5.82 -4.66
C VAL A 215 16.24 6.89 -4.75
N GLN A 216 15.10 6.58 -5.38
CA GLN A 216 13.94 7.47 -5.42
C GLN A 216 13.44 7.80 -4.01
N ALA A 217 13.31 6.80 -3.13
CA ALA A 217 12.93 7.00 -1.74
C ALA A 217 13.91 7.94 -1.02
N ALA A 218 15.22 7.70 -1.14
CA ALA A 218 16.25 8.53 -0.52
C ALA A 218 16.19 9.99 -1.00
N ILE A 219 16.04 10.21 -2.30
CA ILE A 219 15.87 11.56 -2.88
C ILE A 219 14.60 12.22 -2.33
N CYS A 220 13.48 11.50 -2.28
CA CYS A 220 12.22 12.05 -1.76
C CYS A 220 12.32 12.46 -0.29
N MET A 221 12.95 11.62 0.53
CA MET A 221 13.18 11.94 1.94
C MET A 221 14.13 13.15 2.08
N GLY A 222 15.22 13.20 1.31
CA GLY A 222 16.15 14.33 1.34
C GLY A 222 15.48 15.66 0.99
N ILE A 223 14.65 15.68 -0.05
CA ILE A 223 13.87 16.87 -0.43
C ILE A 223 12.85 17.24 0.65
N TYR A 224 12.14 16.24 1.21
CA TYR A 224 11.19 16.49 2.30
C TYR A 224 11.86 17.13 3.52
N LEU A 225 12.95 16.54 4.00
CA LEU A 225 13.69 17.04 5.17
C LEU A 225 14.29 18.43 4.94
N TYR A 226 14.70 18.73 3.71
CA TYR A 226 15.15 20.06 3.34
C TYR A 226 14.00 21.09 3.37
N LEU A 227 12.83 20.75 2.83
CA LEU A 227 11.74 21.70 2.65
C LEU A 227 10.85 21.87 3.89
N VAL A 228 10.67 20.83 4.71
CA VAL A 228 9.72 20.85 5.84
C VAL A 228 9.99 21.95 6.88
N PRO A 229 11.24 22.36 7.20
CA PRO A 229 11.50 23.48 8.10
C PRO A 229 11.10 24.84 7.51
N HIS A 230 11.10 24.97 6.17
CA HIS A 230 10.76 26.21 5.48
C HIS A 230 9.26 26.35 5.21
N PHE A 231 8.59 25.24 4.90
CA PHE A 231 7.17 25.21 4.54
C PHE A 231 6.36 24.23 5.43
N PRO A 232 6.39 24.37 6.77
CA PRO A 232 5.63 23.49 7.65
C PRO A 232 4.13 23.82 7.59
N LEU A 233 3.29 22.77 7.61
CA LEU A 233 1.82 22.91 7.62
C LEU A 233 1.32 23.66 8.86
N THR A 234 2.05 23.62 9.98
CA THR A 234 1.70 24.32 11.23
C THR A 234 1.63 25.83 11.08
N ARG A 235 2.30 26.40 10.08
CA ARG A 235 2.26 27.84 9.78
C ARG A 235 0.85 28.35 9.49
N PHE A 236 -0.05 27.50 8.97
CA PHE A 236 -1.44 27.89 8.70
C PHE A 236 -2.21 28.28 9.96
N ASN A 237 -1.79 27.79 11.13
CA ASN A 237 -2.43 28.10 12.40
C ASN A 237 -1.82 29.34 13.08
N GLU A 238 -0.73 29.88 12.55
CA GLU A 238 -0.07 31.03 13.15
C GLU A 238 -0.76 32.34 12.75
N PRO A 239 -0.95 33.30 13.68
CA PRO A 239 -1.51 34.62 13.37
C PRO A 239 -0.74 35.35 12.26
N ALA A 240 0.57 35.11 12.15
CA ALA A 240 1.43 35.70 11.13
C ALA A 240 1.01 35.32 9.69
N TYR A 241 0.50 34.09 9.48
CA TYR A 241 0.01 33.64 8.17
C TYR A 241 -1.22 34.44 7.73
N ASN A 242 -2.11 34.77 8.67
CA ASN A 242 -3.33 35.53 8.40
C ASN A 242 -3.06 36.99 8.02
N GLN A 243 -1.90 37.52 8.38
CA GLN A 243 -1.47 38.88 8.05
C GLN A 243 -0.85 38.99 6.65
N TRP A 244 -0.58 37.87 5.97
CA TRP A 244 0.04 37.89 4.64
C TRP A 244 -0.95 38.26 3.55
N GLY A 245 -0.49 39.03 2.56
CA GLY A 245 -1.24 39.30 1.33
C GLY A 245 -1.48 38.03 0.50
N PHE A 246 -2.46 38.11 -0.41
CA PHE A 246 -2.94 36.97 -1.21
C PHE A 246 -1.81 36.17 -1.88
N TRP A 247 -0.91 36.83 -2.60
CA TRP A 247 0.16 36.16 -3.35
C TRP A 247 1.14 35.39 -2.48
N LYS A 248 1.49 35.93 -1.31
CA LYS A 248 2.37 35.25 -0.35
C LYS A 248 1.68 34.03 0.25
N ARG A 249 0.39 34.13 0.56
CA ARG A 249 -0.42 32.99 1.04
C ARG A 249 -0.54 31.91 -0.01
N LEU A 250 -0.82 32.27 -1.25
CA LEU A 250 -0.97 31.33 -2.37
C LEU A 250 0.35 30.58 -2.63
N PHE A 251 1.47 31.31 -2.72
CA PHE A 251 2.79 30.69 -2.87
C PHE A 251 3.11 29.76 -1.70
N TYR A 252 2.85 30.19 -0.47
CA TYR A 252 3.12 29.36 0.70
C TYR A 252 2.24 28.12 0.75
N GLN A 253 0.95 28.22 0.39
CA GLN A 253 0.04 27.07 0.29
C GLN A 253 0.52 26.07 -0.76
N TYR A 254 0.93 26.56 -1.94
CA TYR A 254 1.52 25.72 -2.97
C TYR A 254 2.77 25.00 -2.46
N MET A 255 3.72 25.75 -1.90
CA MET A 255 4.97 25.17 -1.40
C MET A 255 4.74 24.20 -0.24
N SER A 256 3.82 24.48 0.68
CA SER A 256 3.48 23.56 1.78
C SER A 256 2.86 22.27 1.25
N GLY A 257 1.97 22.37 0.26
CA GLY A 257 1.40 21.21 -0.41
C GLY A 257 2.46 20.40 -1.17
N PHE A 258 3.34 21.07 -1.90
CA PHE A 258 4.49 20.47 -2.59
C PHE A 258 5.39 19.72 -1.60
N THR A 259 5.81 20.37 -0.52
CA THR A 259 6.59 19.76 0.57
C THR A 259 5.89 18.53 1.15
N ALA A 260 4.59 18.61 1.43
CA ALA A 260 3.82 17.50 1.98
C ALA A 260 3.68 16.29 1.04
N ARG A 261 3.82 16.45 -0.29
CA ARG A 261 3.77 15.32 -1.24
C ARG A 261 4.99 14.39 -1.12
N TRP A 262 6.17 14.96 -0.84
CA TRP A 262 7.43 14.20 -0.81
C TRP A 262 7.46 13.08 0.24
N LYS A 263 6.78 13.24 1.39
CA LYS A 263 6.66 12.13 2.37
C LYS A 263 5.84 10.95 1.82
N TYR A 264 4.80 11.20 1.01
CA TYR A 264 4.04 10.14 0.37
C TYR A 264 4.85 9.46 -0.74
N TYR A 265 5.59 10.24 -1.53
CA TYR A 265 6.52 9.69 -2.52
C TYR A 265 7.56 8.77 -1.89
N PHE A 266 8.13 9.17 -0.75
CA PHE A 266 9.05 8.34 0.01
C PHE A 266 8.38 7.02 0.44
N ILE A 267 7.22 7.08 1.09
CA ILE A 267 6.52 5.88 1.60
C ILE A 267 6.16 4.94 0.45
N TRP A 268 5.61 5.45 -0.65
CA TRP A 268 5.27 4.61 -1.80
C TRP A 268 6.50 4.06 -2.52
N SER A 269 7.63 4.75 -2.50
CA SER A 269 8.89 4.24 -3.09
C SER A 269 9.50 3.09 -2.28
N ILE A 270 9.42 3.13 -0.94
CA ILE A 270 9.86 2.00 -0.09
C ILE A 270 8.96 0.77 -0.29
N SER A 271 7.66 1.01 -0.42
CA SER A 271 6.72 -0.07 -0.75
C SER A 271 6.98 -0.65 -2.14
N GLU A 272 7.20 0.21 -3.15
CA GLU A 272 7.58 -0.21 -4.50
C GLU A 272 8.85 -1.08 -4.47
N ALA A 273 9.89 -0.68 -3.73
CA ALA A 273 11.09 -1.48 -3.53
C ALA A 273 10.80 -2.86 -2.90
N SER A 274 9.94 -2.90 -1.89
CA SER A 274 9.53 -4.13 -1.19
C SER A 274 8.77 -5.09 -2.12
N ILE A 275 7.84 -4.57 -2.91
CA ILE A 275 7.07 -5.38 -3.86
C ILE A 275 7.95 -5.85 -5.02
N ILE A 276 8.83 -5.01 -5.55
CA ILE A 276 9.78 -5.42 -6.59
C ILE A 276 10.67 -6.55 -6.10
N ILE A 277 11.27 -6.40 -4.91
CA ILE A 277 12.23 -7.40 -4.41
C ILE A 277 11.57 -8.74 -4.08
N SER A 278 10.26 -8.74 -3.79
CA SER A 278 9.45 -9.95 -3.60
C SER A 278 9.15 -10.70 -4.92
N GLY A 279 9.16 -10.01 -6.06
CA GLY A 279 8.72 -10.53 -7.36
C GLY A 279 7.25 -10.26 -7.69
N LEU A 280 6.40 -9.89 -6.73
CA LEU A 280 4.98 -9.60 -6.95
C LEU A 280 4.77 -8.42 -7.92
N GLY A 281 5.70 -7.46 -7.92
CA GLY A 281 5.61 -6.28 -8.80
C GLY A 281 5.83 -6.56 -10.28
N PHE A 282 6.22 -7.78 -10.66
CA PHE A 282 6.52 -8.12 -12.04
C PHE A 282 5.30 -7.91 -12.94
N SER A 283 5.52 -7.29 -14.10
CA SER A 283 4.45 -6.88 -15.02
C SER A 283 4.64 -7.39 -16.45
N GLY A 284 5.65 -8.24 -16.68
CA GLY A 284 6.04 -8.71 -18.00
C GLY A 284 7.40 -8.20 -18.46
N TRP A 285 7.71 -8.41 -19.73
CA TRP A 285 8.97 -8.02 -20.36
C TRP A 285 8.72 -6.88 -21.35
N SER A 286 9.70 -5.98 -21.52
CA SER A 286 9.66 -4.97 -22.56
C SER A 286 9.90 -5.57 -23.95
N ASP A 287 9.39 -4.90 -24.98
CA ASP A 287 9.61 -5.23 -26.39
C ASP A 287 11.03 -4.87 -26.90
N SER A 288 11.94 -4.47 -25.99
CA SER A 288 13.32 -4.12 -26.33
C SER A 288 14.20 -5.35 -26.58
N PHE A 289 15.30 -5.17 -27.31
CA PHE A 289 16.34 -6.18 -27.45
C PHE A 289 17.66 -5.70 -26.82
N PRO A 290 18.12 -6.28 -25.70
CA PRO A 290 17.52 -7.40 -24.96
C PRO A 290 16.25 -7.00 -24.15
N PRO A 291 15.36 -7.95 -23.83
CA PRO A 291 14.15 -7.69 -23.05
C PRO A 291 14.48 -7.36 -21.60
N ILE A 292 13.80 -6.37 -21.04
CA ILE A 292 14.00 -5.89 -19.67
C ILE A 292 12.74 -6.20 -18.86
N SER A 293 12.91 -6.62 -17.60
CA SER A 293 11.79 -6.88 -16.71
C SER A 293 11.07 -5.57 -16.34
N LEU A 294 9.74 -5.57 -16.50
CA LEU A 294 8.87 -4.44 -16.15
C LEU A 294 8.23 -4.65 -14.78
N TRP A 295 8.08 -3.55 -14.04
CA TRP A 295 7.66 -3.55 -12.63
C TRP A 295 6.51 -2.57 -12.34
N HIS A 296 5.68 -2.30 -13.34
CA HIS A 296 4.61 -1.30 -13.26
C HIS A 296 3.58 -1.57 -12.16
N ARG A 297 3.32 -2.85 -11.81
CA ARG A 297 2.42 -3.22 -10.71
C ARG A 297 2.93 -2.77 -9.34
N ALA A 298 4.24 -2.62 -9.15
CA ALA A 298 4.81 -2.10 -7.90
C ALA A 298 4.65 -0.58 -7.77
N LYS A 299 4.49 0.13 -8.88
CA LYS A 299 4.46 1.59 -8.93
C LYS A 299 3.12 2.10 -8.42
N ASN A 300 3.12 2.80 -7.29
CA ASN A 300 1.93 3.47 -6.77
C ASN A 300 1.92 4.98 -7.04
N VAL A 301 3.04 5.53 -7.53
CA VAL A 301 3.16 6.97 -7.85
C VAL A 301 4.12 7.22 -9.01
N ASP A 302 3.77 8.16 -9.88
CA ASP A 302 4.65 8.76 -10.86
C ASP A 302 4.93 10.22 -10.47
N ILE A 303 6.08 10.47 -9.84
CA ILE A 303 6.42 11.78 -9.26
C ILE A 303 6.41 12.87 -10.33
N PHE A 304 7.06 12.65 -11.48
CA PHE A 304 7.08 13.63 -12.56
C PHE A 304 5.70 13.80 -13.18
N GLY A 305 4.95 12.70 -13.34
CA GLY A 305 3.57 12.77 -13.79
C GLY A 305 2.68 13.63 -12.89
N VAL A 306 2.89 13.58 -11.57
CA VAL A 306 2.14 14.41 -10.61
C VAL A 306 2.57 15.87 -10.66
N GLU A 307 3.88 16.14 -10.59
CA GLU A 307 4.38 17.52 -10.50
C GLU A 307 4.27 18.29 -11.83
N LEU A 308 4.19 17.60 -12.97
CA LEU A 308 4.04 18.18 -14.30
C LEU A 308 2.62 18.01 -14.88
N ALA A 309 1.65 17.53 -14.08
CA ALA A 309 0.28 17.36 -14.53
C ALA A 309 -0.32 18.69 -14.99
N THR A 310 -0.87 18.71 -16.21
CA THR A 310 -1.50 19.91 -16.79
C THR A 310 -3.00 19.98 -16.53
N SER A 311 -3.59 18.89 -16.03
CA SER A 311 -5.03 18.78 -15.75
C SER A 311 -5.28 17.87 -14.56
N ALA A 312 -6.31 18.20 -13.76
CA ALA A 312 -6.73 17.41 -12.61
C ALA A 312 -7.15 15.97 -12.99
N VAL A 313 -7.62 15.75 -14.22
CA VAL A 313 -8.02 14.42 -14.72
C VAL A 313 -6.82 13.47 -14.83
N GLN A 314 -5.60 14.00 -14.98
CA GLN A 314 -4.39 13.18 -15.03
C GLN A 314 -3.97 12.68 -13.65
N LEU A 315 -4.23 13.45 -12.58
CA LEU A 315 -3.73 13.15 -11.24
C LEU A 315 -4.09 11.74 -10.74
N PRO A 316 -5.34 11.24 -10.87
CA PRO A 316 -5.67 9.87 -10.45
C PRO A 316 -4.93 8.76 -11.23
N LEU A 317 -4.33 9.06 -12.39
CA LEU A 317 -3.54 8.10 -13.16
C LEU A 317 -2.09 7.98 -12.68
N VAL A 318 -1.62 8.96 -11.90
CA VAL A 318 -0.20 9.10 -11.51
C VAL A 318 0.00 9.23 -10.00
N TRP A 319 -1.05 9.55 -9.24
CA TRP A 319 -1.04 9.66 -7.78
C TRP A 319 -1.90 8.56 -7.16
N ASN A 320 -1.34 7.82 -6.20
CA ASN A 320 -2.00 6.71 -5.51
C ASN A 320 -2.69 5.76 -6.50
N ILE A 321 -1.92 5.32 -7.50
CA ILE A 321 -2.39 4.69 -8.73
C ILE A 321 -3.29 3.49 -8.44
N GLN A 322 -2.94 2.67 -7.45
CA GLN A 322 -3.68 1.44 -7.16
C GLN A 322 -5.02 1.71 -6.46
N VAL A 323 -5.10 2.73 -5.59
CA VAL A 323 -6.39 3.13 -5.01
C VAL A 323 -7.28 3.77 -6.09
N SER A 324 -6.70 4.59 -6.96
CA SER A 324 -7.44 5.17 -8.09
C SER A 324 -7.94 4.10 -9.07
N THR A 325 -7.18 3.01 -9.25
CA THR A 325 -7.59 1.85 -10.07
C THR A 325 -8.69 1.06 -9.35
N TRP A 326 -8.54 0.82 -8.04
CA TRP A 326 -9.54 0.16 -7.21
C TRP A 326 -10.89 0.90 -7.27
N LEU A 327 -10.90 2.23 -7.14
CA LEU A 327 -12.14 3.02 -7.22
C LEU A 327 -12.87 2.83 -8.56
N ARG A 328 -12.14 2.74 -9.67
CA ARG A 328 -12.74 2.47 -10.99
C ARG A 328 -13.29 1.06 -11.14
N HIS A 329 -12.76 0.09 -10.40
CA HIS A 329 -13.19 -1.30 -10.49
C HIS A 329 -14.38 -1.61 -9.57
N TYR A 330 -14.46 -0.95 -8.40
CA TYR A 330 -15.37 -1.38 -7.33
C TYR A 330 -16.40 -0.33 -6.89
N VAL A 331 -16.31 0.90 -7.38
CA VAL A 331 -17.20 2.00 -6.95
C VAL A 331 -17.96 2.64 -8.12
N VAL A 332 -17.33 2.76 -9.28
CA VAL A 332 -17.88 3.39 -10.50
C VAL A 332 -18.52 2.33 -11.38
#